data_AF-A0A1F8PQQ1-F1
#
_entry.id   AF-A0A1F8PQQ1-F1
#
_cell.length_a   1.000
_cell.length_b   1.000
_cell.length_c   1.000
_cell.angle_alpha   90.00
_cell.angle_beta   90.00
_cell.angle_gamma   90.00
#
_symmetry.space_group_name_H-M   'P 1'
#
loop_
_entity.id
_entity.type
_entity.pdbx_description
1 polymer ?
#
loop_
_entity_poly.entity_id
_entity_poly.type
_entity_poly.pdbx_seq_one_letter_code
_entity_poly.pdbx_strand_id
1 'polypeptide(L)' 'MNRMLSFLVGAVLGGLVGATMALLLAPASGEALRSQMRDRAVALQDEVKRAAMEKRAEMEQQLAALRSPQSGNQM' A
#
# COMPACT_ATOMS: atom_id res chain seq x y z
N MET A 1 35.90 33.13 9.43
CA MET A 1 34.46 33.15 9.08
C MET A 1 34.17 32.81 7.62
N ASN A 2 35.00 33.23 6.65
CA ASN A 2 34.62 33.27 5.22
C ASN A 2 34.45 31.90 4.55
N ARG A 3 35.11 30.85 5.06
CA ARG A 3 34.97 29.49 4.51
C ARG A 3 33.57 28.92 4.72
N MET A 4 32.97 29.20 5.87
CA MET A 4 31.63 28.72 6.19
C MET A 4 30.57 29.44 5.34
N LEU A 5 30.76 30.74 5.07
CA LEU A 5 29.91 31.48 4.14
C LEU A 5 30.03 30.95 2.70
N SER A 6 31.25 30.68 2.23
CA SER A 6 31.46 30.08 0.91
C SER A 6 30.81 28.70 0.78
N PHE A 7 30.85 27.89 1.84
CA PHE A 7 30.17 26.60 1.88
C PHE A 7 28.65 26.75 1.82
N LEU A 8 28.07 27.68 2.61
CA LEU A 8 26.63 27.93 2.60
C LEU A 8 26.15 28.40 1.23
N VAL A 9 26.89 29.30 0.58
CA VAL A 9 26.58 29.75 -0.78
C VAL A 9 26.62 28.59 -1.77
N GLY A 10 27.65 27.74 -1.69
CA GLY A 10 27.75 26.52 -2.51
C GLY A 10 26.61 25.53 -2.26
N ALA A 11 26.22 25.32 -1.01
CA ALA A 11 25.12 24.44 -0.63
C ALA A 11 23.76 24.95 -1.13
N VAL A 12 23.52 26.26 -1.07
CA VAL A 12 22.30 26.88 -1.60
C VAL A 12 22.24 26.75 -3.12
N LEU A 13 23.33 27.06 -3.83
CA LEU A 13 23.39 26.93 -5.29
C LEU A 13 23.24 25.48 -5.74
N GLY A 14 23.98 24.56 -5.11
CA GLY A 14 23.88 23.12 -5.38
C GLY A 14 22.50 22.56 -5.05
N GLY A 15 21.91 23.01 -3.94
CA GLY A 15 20.55 22.63 -3.53
C GLY A 15 19.49 23.12 -4.53
N LEU A 16 19.63 24.34 -5.05
CA LEU A 16 18.74 24.88 -6.08
C LEU A 16 18.81 24.06 -7.37
N VAL A 17 20.02 23.80 -7.88
CA VAL A 17 20.22 22.99 -9.09
C VAL A 17 19.74 21.55 -8.88
N GLY A 18 20.02 20.96 -7.73
CA GLY A 18 19.54 19.62 -7.39
C GLY A 18 18.02 19.55 -7.29
N ALA A 19 17.39 20.56 -6.68
CA ALA A 19 15.93 20.63 -6.54
C ALA A 19 15.24 20.80 -7.90
N THR A 20 15.76 21.64 -8.80
CA THR A 20 15.20 21.79 -10.15
C THR A 20 15.33 20.50 -10.96
N MET A 21 16.48 19.84 -10.91
CA MET A 21 16.65 18.52 -11.53
C MET A 21 15.70 17.49 -10.93
N ALA A 22 15.55 17.45 -9.61
CA ALA A 22 14.62 16.54 -8.94
C ALA A 22 13.17 16.78 -9.36
N LEU A 23 12.74 18.03 -9.53
CA LEU A 23 11.39 18.35 -10.01
C LEU A 23 11.19 17.97 -11.49
N LEU A 24 12.20 18.16 -12.34
CA LEU A 24 12.13 17.82 -13.77
C LEU A 24 12.20 16.31 -14.02
N LEU A 25 12.98 15.58 -13.21
CA LEU A 25 13.11 14.12 -13.29
C LEU A 25 12.11 13.38 -12.39
N ALA A 26 11.38 14.07 -11.51
CA ALA A 26 10.39 13.43 -10.66
C ALA A 26 9.35 12.71 -11.54
N PRO A 27 9.18 11.39 -11.39
CA PRO A 27 8.34 10.60 -12.30
C PRO A 27 6.85 10.95 -12.23
N ALA A 28 6.41 11.61 -11.15
CA ALA A 28 5.03 12.08 -10.98
C ALA A 28 4.97 13.23 -9.97
N SER A 29 3.93 14.07 -10.08
CA SER A 29 3.61 15.04 -9.03
C SER A 29 3.23 14.32 -7.73
N GLY A 30 3.51 14.93 -6.58
CA GLY A 30 3.15 14.34 -5.27
C GLY A 30 1.65 14.05 -5.13
N GLU A 31 0.81 14.85 -5.78
CA GLU A 31 -0.65 14.65 -5.84
C GLU A 31 -1.01 13.38 -6.63
N ALA A 32 -0.41 13.18 -7.81
CA ALA A 32 -0.65 11.98 -8.62
C ALA A 32 -0.19 10.71 -7.89
N LEU A 33 0.94 10.76 -7.18
CA LEU A 33 1.41 9.65 -6.36
C LEU A 33 0.44 9.35 -5.20
N ARG A 34 -0.06 10.39 -4.52
CA ARG A 34 -1.04 10.24 -3.43
C ARG A 34 -2.36 9.66 -3.93
N SER A 35 -2.83 10.09 -5.10
CA SER A 35 -4.02 9.52 -5.75
C SER A 35 -3.81 8.03 -6.04
N GLN A 36 -2.72 7.68 -6.74
CA GLN A 36 -2.40 6.30 -7.05
C GLN A 36 -2.26 5.42 -5.80
N MET A 37 -1.66 5.94 -4.72
CA MET A 37 -1.58 5.20 -3.45
C MET A 37 -2.97 4.97 -2.83
N ARG A 38 -3.85 5.98 -2.86
CA ARG A 38 -5.22 5.85 -2.37
C ARG A 38 -5.98 4.80 -3.20
N ASP A 39 -5.90 4.87 -4.52
CA ASP A 39 -6.59 3.95 -5.42
C ASP A 39 -6.11 2.51 -5.20
N ARG A 40 -4.78 2.31 -5.09
CA ARG A 40 -4.21 1.00 -4.75
C ARG A 40 -4.64 0.51 -3.38
N ALA A 41 -4.71 1.39 -2.37
CA ALA A 41 -5.14 1.01 -1.04
C ALA A 41 -6.61 0.57 -0.99
N VAL A 42 -7.49 1.26 -1.74
CA VAL A 42 -8.90 0.87 -1.86
C VAL A 42 -9.02 -0.48 -2.57
N ALA A 43 -8.33 -0.66 -3.69
CA ALA A 43 -8.33 -1.94 -4.42
C ALA A 43 -7.88 -3.11 -3.53
N LEU A 44 -6.79 -2.92 -2.77
CA LEU A 44 -6.30 -3.91 -1.80
C LEU A 44 -7.33 -4.23 -0.72
N GLN A 45 -7.98 -3.20 -0.17
CA GLN A 45 -9.01 -3.40 0.85
C GLN A 45 -10.18 -4.24 0.31
N ASP A 46 -10.63 -3.95 -0.91
CA ASP A 46 -11.73 -4.67 -1.52
C ASP A 46 -11.36 -6.12 -1.85
N GLU A 47 -10.13 -6.36 -2.31
CA GLU A 47 -9.61 -7.71 -2.53
C GLU A 47 -9.55 -8.52 -1.23
N VAL A 48 -9.06 -7.93 -0.14
CA VAL A 48 -9.04 -8.56 1.18
C VAL A 48 -10.45 -8.87 1.68
N LYS A 49 -11.41 -7.95 1.51
CA LYS A 49 -12.82 -8.20 1.89
C LYS A 49 -13.40 -9.36 1.09
N ARG A 50 -13.17 -9.42 -0.23
CA ARG A 50 -13.64 -10.51 -1.08
C ARG A 50 -13.06 -11.84 -0.65
N ALA A 51 -11.75 -11.91 -0.45
CA ALA A 51 -11.08 -13.11 0.02
C ALA A 51 -11.60 -13.56 1.40
N ALA A 52 -11.85 -12.63 2.32
CA ALA A 52 -12.41 -12.94 3.63
C ALA A 52 -13.85 -13.49 3.54
N MET A 53 -14.68 -12.93 2.66
CA MET A 53 -16.04 -13.42 2.43
C MET A 53 -16.04 -14.83 1.83
N GLU A 54 -15.18 -15.07 0.84
CA GLU A 54 -15.03 -16.38 0.21
C GLU A 54 -14.57 -17.43 1.22
N LYS A 55 -13.55 -17.11 2.04
CA LYS A 55 -13.09 -18.01 3.11
C LYS A 55 -14.14 -18.28 4.18
N ARG A 56 -14.96 -17.29 4.53
CA ARG A 56 -16.10 -17.50 5.43
C ARG A 56 -17.11 -18.47 4.84
N ALA A 57 -17.48 -18.30 3.58
CA ALA A 57 -18.42 -19.18 2.90
C ALA A 57 -17.89 -20.63 2.81
N GLU A 58 -16.61 -20.81 2.48
CA GLU A 58 -15.95 -22.13 2.49
C GLU A 58 -16.01 -22.79 3.88
N MET A 59 -15.72 -22.04 4.95
CA MET A 59 -15.75 -22.57 6.32
C MET A 59 -17.17 -22.92 6.78
N GLU A 60 -18.17 -22.12 6.42
CA GLU A 60 -19.57 -22.40 6.73
C GLU A 60 -20.06 -23.68 6.04
N GLN A 61 -19.65 -23.91 4.78
CA GLN A 61 -19.94 -25.15 4.07
C GLN A 61 -19.29 -26.37 4.73
N GLN A 62 -18.03 -26.26 5.14
CA GLN A 62 -17.33 -27.33 5.86
C GLN A 62 -17.99 -27.63 7.21
N LEU A 63 -18.39 -26.61 7.96
CA LEU A 63 -19.11 -26.79 9.23
C LEU A 63 -20.48 -27.43 9.02
N ALA A 64 -21.20 -27.08 7.95
CA ALA A 64 -22.47 -27.71 7.62
C ALA A 64 -22.31 -29.19 7.23
N ALA A 65 -21.25 -29.53 6.47
CA ALA A 65 -20.91 -30.90 6.14
C ALA A 65 -20.57 -31.73 7.39
N LEU A 66 -19.82 -31.15 8.34
CA LEU A 66 -19.48 -31.80 9.61
C LEU A 66 -20.66 -31.91 10.59
N ARG A 67 -21.62 -30.96 10.53
CA ARG A 67 -22.86 -30.98 11.34
C ARG A 67 -23.94 -31.89 10.77
N SER A 68 -23.78 -32.38 9.54
CA SER A 68 -24.66 -33.42 8.99
C SER A 68 -24.52 -34.67 9.88
N PRO A 69 -25.62 -35.30 10.31
CA PRO A 69 -25.63 -36.14 11.51
C PRO A 69 -24.78 -37.40 11.33
N GLN A 70 -23.52 -37.33 11.77
CA GLN A 70 -22.78 -38.49 12.27
C GLN A 70 -23.29 -38.80 13.69
N SER A 71 -24.58 -39.11 13.76
CA SER A 71 -25.32 -39.50 14.97
C SER A 71 -26.30 -40.59 14.56
N GLY A 72 -25.75 -41.71 14.15
CA GLY A 72 -26.52 -42.88 13.79
C GLY A 72 -25.63 -43.90 13.10
N ASN A 73 -25.56 -45.09 13.70
CA ASN A 73 -25.09 -46.31 13.06
C ASN A 73 -23.58 -46.60 13.10
N GLN A 74 -23.04 -46.78 14.31
CA GLN A 74 -22.30 -48.02 14.64
C GLN A 74 -22.66 -48.43 16.07
N MET A 75 -23.78 -49.15 16.16
CA MET A 75 -24.15 -50.01 17.28
C MET A 75 -23.94 -51.45 16.81
#